data_AF-A0A920M2A0-F1
#
_entry.id   AF-A0A920M2A0-F1
#
_cell.length_a   1.000
_cell.length_b   1.000
_cell.length_c   1.000
_cell.angle_alpha   90.00
_cell.angle_beta   90.00
_cell.angle_gamma   90.00
#
_symmetry.space_group_name_H-M   'P 1'
#
loop_
_entity.id
_entity.type
_entity.pdbx_description
1 polymer ?
#
loop_
_entity_poly.entity_id
_entity_poly.type
_entity_poly.pdbx_seq_one_letter_code
_entity_poly.pdbx_strand_id
1 'polypeptide(L)'
;MQPAENFIIPWHENLHGHSDSFLDTILDEAVTFHSPVVFRPIEGIELTKAYLIAAGNSFNLNEFKYTNELHVGTNSILEFEQNR
;
A
#
# COMPACT_ATOMS: atom_id res chain seq x y z
N MET A 1 5.11 3.09 -20.75
CA MET A 1 4.71 2.87 -19.35
C MET A 1 3.71 3.94 -18.96
N GLN A 2 2.59 3.54 -18.35
CA GLN A 2 1.66 4.50 -17.75
C GLN A 2 2.32 5.09 -16.48
N PRO A 3 2.09 6.36 -16.13
CA PRO A 3 2.71 6.97 -14.95
C PRO A 3 2.49 6.17 -13.65
N ALA A 4 1.29 5.61 -13.47
CA ALA A 4 0.91 4.86 -12.27
C ALA A 4 1.79 3.63 -11.96
N GLU A 5 2.29 2.94 -12.99
CA GLU A 5 3.17 1.78 -12.84
C GLU A 5 4.51 2.18 -12.19
N ASN A 6 5.05 3.36 -12.54
CA ASN A 6 6.29 3.84 -11.95
C ASN A 6 6.10 4.28 -10.49
N PHE A 7 4.94 4.81 -10.13
CA PHE A 7 4.66 5.29 -8.78
C PHE A 7 4.57 4.16 -7.74
N ILE A 8 4.29 2.93 -8.19
CA ILE A 8 4.15 1.78 -7.29
C ILE A 8 5.43 0.95 -7.13
N ILE A 9 6.48 1.24 -7.92
CA ILE A 9 7.78 0.56 -7.79
C ILE A 9 8.32 0.60 -6.35
N PRO A 10 8.37 1.76 -5.66
CA PRO A 10 8.89 1.78 -4.29
C PRO A 10 8.03 0.99 -3.31
N TRP A 11 6.72 0.90 -3.56
CA TRP A 11 5.82 0.05 -2.75
C TRP A 11 6.18 -1.42 -2.90
N HIS A 12 6.35 -1.90 -4.13
CA HIS A 12 6.73 -3.29 -4.42
C HIS A 12 8.09 -3.67 -3.82
N GLU A 13 9.08 -2.79 -3.95
CA GLU A 13 10.43 -3.02 -3.43
C GLU A 13 10.48 -3.10 -1.90
N ASN A 14 9.57 -2.42 -1.20
CA ASN A 14 9.61 -2.30 0.26
C ASN A 14 8.51 -3.06 0.99
N LEU A 15 7.49 -3.61 0.31
CA LEU A 15 6.41 -4.35 0.97
C LEU A 15 6.92 -5.54 1.80
N HIS A 16 7.92 -6.27 1.29
CA HIS A 16 8.57 -7.37 2.00
C HIS A 16 9.76 -6.91 2.87
N GLY A 17 10.06 -5.62 2.86
CA GLY A 17 11.12 -5.01 3.64
C GLY A 17 10.72 -4.82 5.10
N HIS A 18 11.72 -4.70 5.99
CA HIS A 18 11.50 -4.44 7.41
C HIS A 18 11.46 -2.94 7.76
N SER A 19 11.46 -2.06 6.76
CA SER A 19 11.50 -0.60 6.95
C SER A 19 10.21 0.01 6.43
N ASP A 20 9.53 0.77 7.28
CA ASP A 20 8.34 1.57 6.97
C ASP A 20 8.69 2.98 6.47
N SER A 21 9.97 3.36 6.51
CA SER A 21 10.47 4.67 6.08
C SER A 21 10.14 5.02 4.63
N PHE A 22 9.93 4.04 3.76
CA PHE A 22 9.53 4.31 2.37
C PHE A 22 8.15 4.99 2.29
N LEU A 23 7.29 4.79 3.29
CA LEU A 23 5.98 5.44 3.39
C LEU A 23 6.11 6.97 3.50
N ASP A 24 7.20 7.48 4.10
CA ASP A 24 7.48 8.93 4.12
C ASP A 24 7.77 9.50 2.74
N THR A 25 8.16 8.65 1.79
CA THR A 25 8.49 9.08 0.42
C THR A 25 7.29 8.98 -0.51
N ILE A 26 6.39 8.02 -0.29
CA ILE A 26 5.29 7.71 -1.23
C ILE A 26 3.94 8.28 -0.82
N LEU A 27 3.74 8.66 0.45
CA LEU A 27 2.48 9.23 0.92
C LEU A 27 2.48 10.75 0.76
N ASP A 28 1.42 11.26 0.15
CA ASP A 28 1.19 12.70 0.02
C ASP A 28 0.72 13.31 1.35
N GLU A 29 1.03 14.59 1.59
CA GLU A 29 0.59 15.33 2.79
C GLU A 29 -0.95 15.32 2.95
N ALA A 30 -1.68 15.32 1.83
CA ALA A 30 -3.14 15.26 1.78
C ALA A 30 -3.68 13.83 1.58
N VAL A 31 -2.91 12.79 1.88
CA VAL A 31 -3.34 11.40 1.71
C VAL A 31 -4.66 11.12 2.45
N THR A 32 -5.56 10.41 1.78
CA THR A 32 -6.78 9.87 2.37
C THR A 32 -6.77 8.36 2.18
N PHE A 33 -6.86 7.62 3.27
CA PHE A 33 -6.83 6.17 3.29
C PHE A 33 -8.20 5.58 3.65
N HIS A 34 -8.62 4.56 2.90
CA HIS A 34 -9.88 3.86 3.09
C HIS A 34 -9.62 2.40 3.43
N SER A 35 -10.17 1.95 4.56
CA SER A 35 -10.02 0.58 5.05
C SER A 35 -11.34 -0.19 5.02
N PRO A 36 -11.34 -1.49 4.70
CA PRO A 36 -12.51 -2.36 4.85
C PRO A 36 -12.87 -2.65 6.32
N VAL A 37 -11.99 -2.32 7.28
CA VAL A 37 -12.25 -2.48 8.72
C VAL A 37 -12.79 -1.19 9.33
N VAL A 38 -12.23 -0.05 8.89
CA VAL A 38 -12.64 1.28 9.34
C VAL A 38 -13.37 1.98 8.20
N PHE A 39 -14.70 1.89 8.22
CA PHE A 39 -15.61 2.44 7.20
C PHE A 39 -15.76 3.98 7.27
N ARG A 40 -14.69 4.68 7.64
CA ARG A 40 -14.57 6.15 7.62
C ARG A 40 -13.20 6.52 7.03
N PRO A 41 -13.09 7.61 6.23
CA PRO A 41 -11.81 8.05 5.70
C PRO A 41 -10.82 8.35 6.83
N ILE A 42 -9.57 7.92 6.66
CA ILE A 42 -8.43 8.26 7.52
C ILE A 42 -7.60 9.29 6.76
N GLU A 43 -7.49 10.51 7.28
CA GLU A 43 -6.85 11.63 6.59
C GLU A 43 -5.48 11.94 7.22
N GLY A 44 -4.50 12.23 6.36
CA GLY A 44 -3.15 12.64 6.74
C GLY A 44 -2.14 11.50 6.88
N ILE A 45 -0.86 11.87 6.79
CA ILE A 45 0.28 10.95 6.73
C ILE A 45 0.37 10.10 8.00
N GLU A 46 0.39 10.71 9.18
CA GLU A 46 0.64 10.01 10.46
C GLU A 46 -0.33 8.86 10.71
N LEU A 47 -1.64 9.13 10.56
CA LEU A 47 -2.68 8.11 10.78
C LEU A 47 -2.67 7.05 9.69
N THR A 48 -2.44 7.44 8.43
CA THR A 48 -2.34 6.50 7.30
C THR A 48 -1.15 5.56 7.48
N LYS A 49 0.04 6.09 7.82
CA LYS A 49 1.24 5.29 8.09
C LYS A 49 1.00 4.30 9.22
N ALA A 50 0.51 4.78 10.37
CA ALA A 50 0.23 3.93 11.52
C ALA A 50 -0.71 2.77 11.15
N TYR A 51 -1.73 3.05 10.34
CA TYR A 51 -2.66 2.03 9.88
C TYR A 51 -2.00 1.02 8.93
N LEU A 52 -1.26 1.49 7.92
CA LEU A 52 -0.57 0.63 6.95
C LEU A 52 0.45 -0.30 7.63
N ILE A 53 1.20 0.21 8.61
CA ILE A 53 2.14 -0.60 9.41
C ILE A 53 1.40 -1.70 10.18
N ALA A 54 0.29 -1.35 10.84
CA ALA A 54 -0.51 -2.33 11.58
C ALA A 54 -1.15 -3.40 10.65
N ALA A 55 -1.61 -2.99 9.47
CA ALA A 55 -2.15 -3.90 8.46
C ALA A 55 -1.05 -4.82 7.90
N GLY A 56 0.12 -4.27 7.55
CA GLY A 56 1.29 -5.03 7.07
C GLY A 56 1.73 -6.11 8.06
N ASN A 57 1.77 -5.78 9.36
CA ASN A 57 2.09 -6.74 10.42
C ASN A 57 1.05 -7.85 10.61
N SER A 58 -0.17 -7.66 10.09
CA SER A 58 -1.24 -8.67 10.15
C SER A 58 -1.16 -9.69 9.00
N PHE A 59 -0.36 -9.41 7.97
CA PHE A 59 -0.16 -10.30 6.83
C PHE A 59 1.04 -11.23 7.04
N ASN A 60 0.91 -12.48 6.59
CA ASN A 60 2.05 -13.38 6.44
C ASN A 60 2.69 -13.07 5.08
N LEU A 61 3.65 -12.15 5.08
CA LEU A 61 4.29 -11.68 3.84
C LEU A 61 5.05 -12.78 3.09
N ASN A 62 5.28 -13.96 3.69
CA ASN A 62 5.84 -15.12 2.98
C ASN A 62 4.82 -15.84 2.09
N GLU A 63 3.53 -15.72 2.41
CA GLU A 63 2.42 -16.32 1.67
C GLU A 63 1.61 -15.27 0.90
N PHE A 64 2.00 -14.00 1.02
CA PHE A 64 1.45 -12.90 0.26
C PHE A 64 1.94 -12.95 -1.18
N LYS A 65 1.01 -12.86 -2.13
CA LYS A 65 1.33 -12.86 -3.55
C LYS A 65 0.39 -11.94 -4.32
N TYR A 66 0.95 -11.05 -5.14
CA TYR A 66 0.17 -10.33 -6.13
C TYR A 66 -0.30 -11.28 -7.24
N THR A 67 -1.60 -11.24 -7.56
CA THR A 67 -2.24 -12.09 -8.57
C THR A 67 -2.53 -11.33 -9.87
N ASN A 68 -2.74 -10.03 -9.78
CA ASN A 68 -3.04 -9.17 -10.93
C ASN A 68 -2.75 -7.70 -10.59
N GLU A 69 -2.40 -6.91 -11.62
CA GLU A 69 -2.19 -5.47 -11.48
C GLU A 69 -2.83 -4.74 -12.66
N LEU A 70 -3.53 -3.64 -12.38
CA LEU A 70 -4.11 -2.76 -13.39
C LEU A 70 -3.62 -1.33 -13.17
N HIS A 71 -3.00 -0.75 -14.18
CA HIS A 71 -2.51 0.62 -14.17
C HIS A 71 -3.23 1.45 -15.24
N VAL A 72 -3.91 2.53 -14.82
CA VAL A 72 -4.65 3.43 -15.72
C VAL A 72 -4.39 4.87 -15.30
N GLY A 73 -3.70 5.64 -16.15
CA GLY A 73 -3.36 7.03 -15.85
C GLY A 73 -2.46 7.14 -14.63
N THR A 74 -3.01 7.65 -13.52
CA THR A 74 -2.34 7.81 -12.21
C THR A 74 -2.80 6.80 -11.17
N ASN A 75 -3.68 5.85 -11.54
CA ASN A 75 -4.24 4.88 -10.61
C ASN A 75 -3.61 3.50 -10.81
N SER A 76 -3.31 2.83 -9.70
CA SER A 76 -2.87 1.44 -9.64
C SER A 76 -3.83 0.64 -8.77
N ILE A 77 -4.26 -0.53 -9.26
CA ILE A 77 -5.01 -1.53 -8.50
C ILE A 77 -4.14 -2.77 -8.42
N LEU A 78 -3.83 -3.21 -7.20
CA LEU A 78 -3.02 -4.40 -6.93
C LEU A 78 -3.91 -5.47 -6.30
N GLU A 79 -4.21 -6.52 -7.05
CA GLU A 79 -4.90 -7.69 -6.54
C GLU A 79 -3.89 -8.64 -5.90
N PHE A 80 -4.20 -9.16 -4.72
CA PHE A 80 -3.33 -10.08 -4.01
C PHE A 80 -4.11 -11.19 -3.31
N GLU A 81 -3.44 -12.30 -3.08
CA GLU A 81 -3.89 -13.39 -2.25
C GLU A 81 -2.92 -13.59 -1.08
N GLN A 82 -3.46 -14.02 0.05
CA GLN A 82 -2.68 -14.60 1.13
C GLN A 82 -3.39 -15.87 1.57
N ASN A 83 -2.70 -17.00 1.47
CA ASN A 83 -3.19 -18.25 2.04
C ASN A 83 -3.12 -18.16 3.57
N ARG A 84 -4.17 -18.61 4.26
CA ARG A 84 -4.21 -18.69 5.72
C ARG A 84 -3.95 -20.12 6.18
#